data_AF-A0A924WXH9-F1
#
_entry.id   AF-A0A924WXH9-F1
#
_cell.length_a   1.000
_cell.length_b   1.000
_cell.length_c   1.000
_cell.angle_alpha   90.00
_cell.angle_beta   90.00
_cell.angle_gamma   90.00
#
_symmetry.space_group_name_H-M   'P 1'
#
loop_
_entity.id
_entity.type
_entity.pdbx_description
1 polymer ?
#
loop_
_entity_poly.entity_id
_entity_poly.type
_entity_poly.pdbx_seq_one_letter_code
_entity_poly.pdbx_strand_id
1 'polypeptide(L)' 'MTKDEIRKSIPPDWLAEFDAAAKRPLELRMKYAFIKTYKPVMDDAKYRSFETMQDYRRWCEENLPDWLGYGRL' A
#
# COMPACT_ATOMS: atom_id res chain seq x y z
N MET A 1 23.88 -7.16 8.07
CA MET A 1 23.17 -8.21 7.32
C MET A 1 23.73 -8.28 5.91
N THR A 2 24.05 -9.47 5.41
CA THR A 2 24.40 -9.72 4.02
C THR A 2 23.16 -9.66 3.13
N LYS A 3 23.34 -9.50 1.81
CA LYS A 3 22.23 -9.46 0.84
C LYS A 3 21.34 -10.71 0.91
N ASP A 4 21.95 -11.86 1.18
CA ASP A 4 21.24 -13.14 1.29
C ASP A 4 20.42 -13.22 2.57
N GLU A 5 20.91 -12.65 3.67
CA GLU A 5 20.16 -12.53 4.92
C GLU A 5 18.92 -11.63 4.76
N ILE A 6 19.06 -10.51 4.02
CA ILE A 6 17.92 -9.63 3.70
C ILE A 6 16.89 -10.38 2.83
N ARG A 7 17.34 -11.10 1.80
CA ARG A 7 16.42 -11.82 0.90
C ARG A 7 15.63 -12.89 1.66
N LYS A 8 16.26 -13.59 2.61
CA LYS A 8 15.61 -14.59 3.46
C LYS A 8 14.60 -14.00 4.46
N SER A 9 14.73 -12.73 4.84
CA SER A 9 13.79 -12.08 5.75
C SER A 9 12.54 -11.52 5.05
N ILE A 10 12.52 -11.46 3.71
CA ILE A 10 11.36 -10.97 2.96
C ILE A 10 10.33 -12.10 2.81
N PRO A 11 9.05 -11.86 3.14
CA PRO A 11 7.99 -12.84 2.92
C PRO A 11 7.97 -13.38 1.48
N PRO A 12 7.84 -14.70 1.27
CA PRO A 12 7.86 -15.30 -0.07
C PRO A 12 6.82 -14.72 -1.03
N ASP A 13 5.63 -14.39 -0.52
CA ASP A 13 4.55 -13.81 -1.33
C ASP A 13 4.95 -12.45 -1.90
N TRP A 14 5.66 -11.63 -1.12
CA TRP A 14 6.15 -10.34 -1.60
C TRP A 14 7.19 -10.53 -2.71
N LEU A 15 8.09 -11.49 -2.55
CA LEU A 15 9.08 -11.81 -3.60
C LEU A 15 8.38 -12.26 -4.89
N ALA A 16 7.33 -13.08 -4.79
CA ALA A 16 6.57 -13.52 -5.94
C ALA A 16 5.86 -12.36 -6.65
N GLU A 17 5.29 -11.41 -5.91
CA GLU A 17 4.68 -10.19 -6.47
C GLU A 17 5.71 -9.30 -7.18
N PHE A 18 6.88 -9.09 -6.56
CA PHE A 18 7.97 -8.33 -7.18
C PHE A 18 8.50 -9.01 -8.45
N ASP A 19 8.67 -10.33 -8.45
CA ASP A 19 9.11 -11.11 -9.62
C ASP A 19 8.06 -11.06 -10.75
N ALA A 20 6.76 -11.10 -10.42
CA ALA A 20 5.69 -10.95 -11.39
C ALA A 20 5.66 -9.53 -12.00
N ALA A 21 5.84 -8.49 -11.19
CA ALA A 21 5.92 -7.12 -11.66
C ALA A 21 7.16 -6.89 -12.56
N ALA A 22 8.31 -7.49 -12.21
CA ALA A 22 9.56 -7.37 -12.97
C ALA A 22 9.45 -7.89 -14.42
N LYS A 23 8.58 -8.88 -14.65
CA LYS A 23 8.32 -9.46 -15.98
C LYS A 23 7.53 -8.53 -16.93
N ARG A 24 6.91 -7.44 -16.42
CA ARG A 24 6.13 -6.51 -17.24
C ARG A 24 7.05 -5.60 -18.08
N PRO A 25 6.62 -5.14 -19.27
CA PRO A 25 7.28 -4.06 -20.01
C PRO A 25 7.58 -2.85 -19.12
N LEU A 26 8.69 -2.15 -19.38
CA LEU A 26 9.16 -1.04 -18.54
C LEU A 26 8.09 0.04 -18.34
N GLU A 27 7.36 0.40 -19.40
CA GLU A 27 6.27 1.38 -19.32
C GLU A 27 5.18 0.94 -18.33
N LEU A 28 4.78 -0.34 -18.36
CA LEU A 28 3.79 -0.87 -17.43
C LEU A 28 4.33 -0.96 -16.00
N ARG A 29 5.63 -1.25 -15.83
CA ARG A 29 6.29 -1.18 -14.52
C ARG A 29 6.25 0.24 -13.98
N MET A 30 6.51 1.26 -14.78
CA MET A 30 6.50 2.64 -14.31
C MET A 30 5.08 3.13 -13.97
N LYS A 31 4.06 2.74 -14.74
CA LYS A 31 2.67 3.14 -14.50
C LYS A 31 1.99 2.37 -13.37
N TYR A 32 2.31 1.09 -13.22
CA TYR A 32 1.62 0.16 -12.31
C TYR A 32 2.62 -0.61 -11.43
N ALA A 33 3.71 0.04 -11.04
CA ALA A 33 4.70 -0.53 -10.14
C ALA A 33 4.03 -0.95 -8.84
N PHE A 34 4.37 -2.15 -8.39
CA PHE A 34 4.07 -2.56 -7.04
C PHE A 34 5.11 -1.93 -6.10
N ILE A 35 4.66 -1.06 -5.20
CA ILE A 35 5.47 -0.53 -4.11
C ILE A 35 4.82 -0.97 -2.82
N LYS A 36 5.54 -1.80 -2.05
CA LYS A 36 5.12 -2.08 -0.67
C LYS A 36 5.46 -0.87 0.19
N THR A 37 4.48 -0.01 0.39
CA THR A 37 4.55 1.11 1.34
C THR A 37 3.60 0.88 2.51
N TYR A 38 3.98 1.38 3.68
CA TYR A 38 3.08 1.51 4.82
C TYR A 38 2.16 2.71 4.57
N LYS A 39 0.85 2.48 4.63
CA LYS A 39 -0.18 3.51 4.53
C LYS A 39 -0.67 3.81 5.95
N PRO A 40 -0.23 4.93 6.56
CA PRO A 40 -0.55 5.25 7.95
C PRO A 40 -2.04 5.19 8.22
N VAL A 41 -2.42 4.68 9.40
CA VAL A 41 -3.82 4.53 9.86
C VAL A 41 -4.63 3.49 9.09
N MET A 42 -4.47 3.37 7.77
CA MET A 42 -5.13 2.35 6.94
C MET A 42 -4.55 0.96 7.20
N ASP A 43 -3.22 0.82 7.27
CA ASP A 43 -2.58 -0.48 7.48
C ASP A 43 -2.59 -0.92 8.96
N ASP A 44 -3.04 -0.07 9.88
CA ASP A 44 -3.07 -0.34 11.33
C ASP A 44 -4.28 -1.15 11.78
N ALA A 45 -5.28 -1.32 10.91
CA ALA A 45 -6.47 -2.11 11.19
C ALA A 45 -6.80 -2.99 9.98
N LYS A 46 -7.23 -4.24 10.23
CA LYS A 46 -7.60 -5.17 9.15
C LYS A 46 -8.80 -4.69 8.34
N TYR A 47 -9.76 -4.06 9.00
CA TYR A 47 -10.93 -3.45 8.36
C TYR A 47 -11.52 -2.36 9.26
N ARG A 48 -12.29 -1.47 8.63
CA ARG A 48 -13.15 -0.47 9.30
C ARG A 48 -14.47 -0.41 8.53
N SER A 49 -15.56 -0.21 9.24
CA SER A 49 -16.91 -0.07 8.67
C SER A 49 -17.56 1.20 9.17
N PHE A 50 -18.38 1.81 8.33
CA PHE A 50 -19.09 3.06 8.62
C PHE A 50 -20.56 2.87 8.27
N GLU A 51 -21.46 3.42 9.09
CA GLU A 51 -22.91 3.36 8.86
C GLU A 51 -23.31 4.19 7.63
N THR A 52 -22.60 5.30 7.39
CA THR A 52 -22.85 6.17 6.24
C THR A 52 -21.58 6.58 5.51
N MET A 53 -21.73 6.95 4.23
CA MET A 53 -20.65 7.56 3.46
C MET A 53 -20.19 8.91 4.02
N GLN A 54 -21.04 9.62 4.77
CA GLN A 54 -20.64 10.87 5.42
C GLN A 54 -19.69 10.61 6.59
N ASP A 55 -19.96 9.56 7.38
CA ASP A 55 -19.09 9.14 8.48
C ASP A 55 -17.73 8.68 7.97
N TYR A 56 -17.72 7.91 6.88
CA TYR A 56 -16.49 7.52 6.19
C TYR A 56 -15.65 8.73 5.75
N ARG A 57 -16.26 9.72 5.06
CA ARG A 57 -15.52 10.90 4.58
C ARG A 57 -14.97 11.75 5.73
N ARG A 58 -15.78 12.00 6.76
CA ARG A 58 -15.33 12.74 7.95
C ARG A 58 -14.16 12.04 8.63
N TRP A 59 -14.24 10.71 8.78
CA TRP A 59 -13.14 9.94 9.35
C TRP A 59 -11.87 10.03 8.51
N CYS A 60 -11.98 9.95 7.18
CA CYS A 60 -10.83 10.13 6.28
C CYS A 60 -10.18 11.51 6.44
N GLU A 61 -11.00 12.58 6.51
CA GLU A 61 -10.52 13.96 6.71
C GLU A 61 -9.81 14.14 8.06
N GLU A 62 -10.27 13.48 9.12
CA GLU A 62 -9.71 13.61 10.47
C GLU A 62 -8.48 12.74 10.74
N ASN A 63 -8.34 11.60 10.05
CA ASN A 63 -7.38 10.55 10.43
C ASN A 63 -6.36 10.20 9.35
N LEU A 64 -6.66 10.44 8.07
CA LEU A 64 -5.76 10.05 6.98
C LEU A 64 -4.86 11.23 6.56
N PRO A 65 -3.56 10.97 6.31
CA PRO A 65 -2.70 11.94 5.68
C PRO A 65 -3.19 12.42 4.31
N ASP A 66 -3.04 13.72 4.02
CA ASP A 66 -3.51 14.36 2.78
C ASP A 66 -2.98 13.69 1.50
N TRP A 67 -1.73 13.22 1.51
CA TRP A 67 -1.07 12.59 0.36
C TRP A 67 -1.74 11.27 -0.07
N LEU A 68 -2.58 10.68 0.77
CA LEU A 68 -3.38 9.51 0.40
C LEU A 68 -4.59 9.86 -0.46
N GLY A 69 -4.99 11.14 -0.55
CA GLY A 69 -6.03 11.63 -1.46
C GLY A 69 -7.48 11.27 -1.06
N TYR A 70 -7.71 10.89 0.20
CA TYR A 70 -9.06 10.58 0.72
C TYR A 70 -9.77 11.78 1.35
N GLY A 71 -9.04 12.85 1.66
CA GLY A 71 -9.61 14.11 2.12
C GLY A 71 -10.25 14.90 0.97
N ARG A 72 -11.04 15.93 1.30
CA ARG A 72 -11.51 16.89 0.29
C ARG A 72 -10.36 17.84 -0.06
N LEU A 73 -10.09 17.98 -1.36
CA LEU A 73 -9.23 19.02 -1.93
C LEU A 73 -9.98 20.36 -2.02
#